data_AF-A0A9X2IB19-F1
#
_entry.id   AF-A0A9X2IB19-F1
#
_cell.length_a   1.000
_cell.length_b   1.000
_cell.length_c   1.000
_cell.angle_alpha   90.00
_cell.angle_beta   90.00
_cell.angle_gamma   90.00
#
_symmetry.space_group_name_H-M   'P 1'
#
loop_
_entity.id
_entity.type
_entity.pdbx_description
1 polymer ?
#
loop_
_entity_poly.entity_id
_entity_poly.type
_entity_poly.pdbx_seq_one_letter_code
_entity_poly.pdbx_strand_id
1 'polypeptide(L)'
;MNKSIFLMIIFFIMSTTIGCVPRSLKPGAQNITILYDHTISDLKSCTFLGKISGKDVHGTKIQFTWGLEKNLEKDDINFLKNEGKKLNANVVVFEKHQNLVKRYQLWSPSRHTDISNHTIEGSAYRCPSQIMSSIKQFDILKDSVYEKPIVIKGN
;
A
#
# COMPACT_ATOMS: atom_id res chain seq x y z
N MET A 1 -17.73 4.27 -40.47
CA MET A 1 -16.68 3.86 -39.50
C MET A 1 -16.83 2.35 -39.27
N ASN A 2 -15.84 1.55 -39.67
CA ASN A 2 -15.96 0.09 -39.60
C ASN A 2 -16.14 -0.37 -38.15
N LYS A 3 -17.10 -1.26 -37.88
CA LYS A 3 -17.37 -1.83 -36.54
C LYS A 3 -16.11 -2.39 -35.87
N SER A 4 -15.18 -2.92 -36.68
CA SER A 4 -13.89 -3.44 -36.20
C SER A 4 -12.93 -2.37 -35.68
N ILE A 5 -12.97 -1.16 -36.25
CA ILE A 5 -12.13 -0.03 -35.81
C ILE A 5 -12.67 0.52 -34.47
N PHE A 6 -13.99 0.56 -34.32
CA PHE A 6 -14.64 0.98 -33.07
C PHE A 6 -14.33 0.00 -31.92
N LEU A 7 -14.34 -1.32 -32.19
CA LEU A 7 -13.95 -2.36 -31.23
C LEU A 7 -12.47 -2.26 -30.81
N MET A 8 -11.55 -1.99 -31.74
CA MET A 8 -10.14 -1.80 -31.39
C MET A 8 -9.90 -0.55 -30.55
N ILE A 9 -10.60 0.55 -30.84
CA ILE A 9 -10.49 1.79 -30.05
C ILE A 9 -10.99 1.54 -28.61
N ILE A 10 -12.10 0.82 -28.43
CA ILE A 10 -12.60 0.44 -27.10
C ILE A 10 -11.59 -0.44 -26.35
N PHE A 11 -10.99 -1.43 -27.04
CA PHE A 11 -10.00 -2.33 -26.43
C PHE A 11 -8.73 -1.57 -26.00
N PHE A 12 -8.27 -0.62 -26.82
CA PHE A 12 -7.14 0.24 -26.48
C PHE A 12 -7.45 1.16 -25.29
N ILE A 13 -8.63 1.78 -25.26
CA ILE A 13 -9.05 2.63 -24.12
C ILE A 13 -9.09 1.81 -22.82
N MET A 14 -9.64 0.59 -22.84
CA MET A 14 -9.71 -0.28 -21.66
C MET A 14 -8.33 -0.76 -21.16
N SER A 15 -7.33 -0.84 -22.05
CA SER A 15 -5.97 -1.25 -21.67
C SER A 15 -5.16 -0.14 -20.97
N THR A 16 -5.58 1.11 -21.08
CA THR A 16 -4.82 2.28 -20.56
C THR A 16 -5.24 2.74 -19.17
N THR A 17 -6.27 2.15 -18.56
CA THR A 17 -6.83 2.58 -17.26
C THR A 17 -6.37 1.76 -16.06
N ILE A 18 -5.33 0.91 -16.19
CA ILE A 18 -4.85 0.01 -15.11
C ILE A 18 -4.13 0.77 -13.97
N GLY A 19 -3.89 2.08 -14.10
CA GLY A 19 -3.02 2.83 -13.22
C GLY A 19 -3.60 3.40 -11.90
N CYS A 20 -4.87 3.19 -11.56
CA CYS A 20 -5.51 3.93 -10.45
C CYS A 20 -6.40 3.10 -9.51
N VAL A 21 -6.35 1.76 -9.55
CA VAL A 21 -7.24 0.90 -8.76
C VAL A 21 -6.42 0.08 -7.75
N PRO A 22 -6.81 0.07 -6.46
CA PRO A 22 -6.13 -0.76 -5.47
C PRO A 22 -6.27 -2.25 -5.82
N ARG A 23 -5.20 -3.01 -5.60
CA ARG A 23 -5.15 -4.47 -5.65
C ARG A 23 -6.31 -5.04 -4.85
N SER A 24 -6.95 -6.08 -5.39
CA SER A 24 -8.06 -6.75 -4.71
C SER A 24 -7.57 -7.62 -3.55
N LEU A 25 -8.39 -7.74 -2.51
CA LEU A 25 -8.16 -8.69 -1.43
C LEU A 25 -8.36 -10.13 -1.93
N LYS A 26 -7.37 -10.98 -1.67
CA LYS A 26 -7.46 -12.42 -1.94
C LYS A 26 -8.41 -13.09 -0.93
N PRO A 27 -9.03 -14.23 -1.31
CA PRO A 27 -9.88 -14.98 -0.39
C PRO A 27 -9.20 -15.29 0.95
N GLY A 28 -9.88 -14.98 2.05
CA GLY A 28 -9.39 -15.23 3.41
C GLY A 28 -8.36 -14.22 3.92
N ALA A 29 -7.89 -13.29 3.09
CA ALA A 29 -7.05 -12.16 3.53
C ALA A 29 -7.86 -11.11 4.31
N GLN A 30 -9.19 -11.07 4.16
CA GLN A 30 -10.06 -10.15 4.91
C GLN A 30 -9.95 -10.36 6.43
N ASN A 31 -9.61 -11.58 6.87
CA ASN A 31 -9.54 -11.97 8.27
C ASN A 31 -8.22 -11.58 8.95
N ILE A 32 -7.30 -10.94 8.23
CA ILE A 32 -6.03 -10.47 8.78
C ILE A 32 -6.24 -9.10 9.42
N THR A 33 -5.85 -9.00 10.69
CA THR A 33 -5.81 -7.74 11.43
C THR A 33 -4.49 -7.04 11.16
N ILE A 34 -4.54 -5.75 10.84
CA ILE A 34 -3.35 -4.90 10.74
C ILE A 34 -3.18 -4.20 12.08
N LEU A 35 -1.97 -4.19 12.62
CA LEU A 35 -1.61 -3.47 13.84
C LEU A 35 -0.67 -2.33 13.47
N TYR A 36 -1.02 -1.10 13.83
CA TYR A 36 -0.23 0.09 13.48
C TYR A 36 0.76 0.52 14.57
N ASP A 37 0.68 -0.11 15.74
CA ASP A 37 1.54 0.17 16.88
C ASP A 37 2.37 -1.07 17.26
N HIS A 38 3.65 -0.85 17.54
CA HIS A 38 4.60 -1.85 18.01
C HIS A 38 4.51 -2.10 19.52
N THR A 39 3.80 -1.27 20.27
CA THR A 39 3.69 -1.35 21.74
C THR A 39 2.70 -2.42 22.19
N ILE A 40 2.83 -3.64 21.68
CA ILE A 40 1.90 -4.71 22.05
C ILE A 40 2.71 -5.80 22.76
N SER A 41 2.75 -5.68 24.10
CA SER A 41 3.13 -6.75 25.03
C SER A 41 2.46 -8.09 24.68
N ASP A 42 1.30 -8.03 24.02
CA ASP A 42 0.46 -9.17 23.67
C ASP A 42 1.01 -9.96 22.45
N LEU A 43 1.94 -9.39 21.67
CA LEU A 43 2.61 -10.09 20.58
C LEU A 43 3.61 -11.15 21.06
N LYS A 44 3.99 -11.16 22.35
CA LYS A 44 4.89 -12.17 22.92
C LYS A 44 4.37 -13.60 22.78
N SER A 45 3.04 -13.76 22.75
CA SER A 45 2.39 -15.07 22.57
C SER A 45 2.19 -15.45 21.10
N CYS A 46 2.51 -14.55 20.16
CA CYS A 46 2.39 -14.80 18.74
C CYS A 46 3.69 -15.36 18.14
N THR A 47 3.54 -16.26 17.17
CA THR A 47 4.67 -16.78 16.39
C THR A 47 4.99 -15.84 15.25
N PHE A 48 6.23 -15.37 15.15
CA PHE A 48 6.71 -14.62 13.98
C PHE A 48 6.84 -15.54 12.77
N LEU A 49 6.28 -15.13 11.63
CA LEU A 49 6.23 -15.92 10.39
C LEU A 49 7.11 -15.35 9.27
N GLY A 50 7.49 -14.07 9.36
CA GLY A 50 8.36 -13.43 8.37
C GLY A 50 8.08 -11.95 8.18
N LYS A 51 9.01 -11.29 7.49
CA LYS A 51 8.86 -9.90 7.06
C LYS A 51 8.16 -9.82 5.70
N ILE A 52 7.34 -8.79 5.54
CA ILE A 52 6.67 -8.39 4.31
C ILE A 52 7.28 -7.05 3.90
N SER A 53 7.71 -6.94 2.65
CA SER A 53 8.17 -5.68 2.08
C SER A 53 7.63 -5.54 0.66
N GLY A 54 6.99 -4.40 0.40
CA GLY A 54 6.51 -4.01 -0.91
C GLY A 54 7.20 -2.72 -1.33
N LYS A 55 7.69 -2.69 -2.58
CA LYS A 55 8.10 -1.45 -3.23
C LYS A 55 7.16 -1.22 -4.39
N ASP A 56 6.47 -0.10 -4.37
CA ASP A 56 5.66 0.36 -5.49
C ASP A 56 6.21 1.69 -6.03
N VAL A 57 6.16 1.87 -7.34
CA VAL A 57 6.68 3.07 -8.00
C VAL A 57 5.49 3.79 -8.61
N HIS A 58 5.06 4.86 -7.97
CA HIS A 58 3.96 5.69 -8.45
C HIS A 58 4.51 6.90 -9.22
N GLY A 59 4.14 7.03 -10.49
CA GLY A 59 4.48 8.20 -11.31
C GLY A 59 3.71 9.43 -10.84
N THR A 60 4.40 10.43 -10.29
CA THR A 60 3.77 11.65 -9.73
C THR A 60 3.88 12.80 -10.71
N LYS A 61 3.20 12.67 -11.84
CA LYS A 61 2.96 13.83 -12.68
C LYS A 61 1.59 13.71 -13.32
N ILE A 62 0.59 14.10 -12.55
CA ILE A 62 -0.65 14.82 -12.89
C ILE A 62 -1.34 14.93 -11.54
N GLN A 63 -1.45 16.16 -11.03
CA GLN A 63 -2.30 16.59 -9.90
C GLN A 63 -2.86 15.45 -9.03
N PHE A 64 -2.27 15.25 -7.85
CA PHE A 64 -2.84 14.40 -6.79
C PHE A 64 -4.23 14.93 -6.42
N THR A 65 -5.25 14.50 -7.14
CA THR A 65 -6.64 14.78 -6.81
C THR A 65 -7.00 14.01 -5.55
N TRP A 66 -7.64 14.71 -4.61
CA TRP A 66 -8.27 14.15 -3.41
C TRP A 66 -9.06 12.88 -3.79
N GLY A 67 -8.55 11.70 -3.41
CA GLY A 67 -9.12 10.41 -3.80
C GLY A 67 -8.07 9.36 -4.20
N LEU A 68 -6.99 9.76 -4.88
CA LEU A 68 -5.91 8.84 -5.24
C LEU A 68 -5.17 8.35 -3.98
N GLU A 69 -4.99 9.21 -2.99
CA GLU A 69 -4.36 8.87 -1.70
C GLU A 69 -5.11 7.80 -0.92
N LYS A 70 -6.46 7.85 -0.91
CA LYS A 70 -7.29 6.81 -0.30
C LYS A 70 -7.17 5.47 -1.03
N ASN A 71 -6.97 5.50 -2.34
CA ASN A 71 -6.75 4.29 -3.13
C ASN A 71 -5.37 3.69 -2.89
N LEU A 72 -4.33 4.50 -2.69
CA LEU A 72 -2.99 4.04 -2.35
C LEU A 72 -2.96 3.38 -0.97
N GLU A 73 -3.54 4.01 0.04
CA GLU A 73 -3.67 3.42 1.38
C GLU A 73 -4.43 2.07 1.33
N LYS A 74 -5.52 2.03 0.54
CA LYS A 74 -6.27 0.78 0.37
C LYS A 74 -5.44 -0.28 -0.36
N ASP A 75 -4.61 0.10 -1.33
CA ASP A 75 -3.70 -0.82 -2.02
C ASP A 75 -2.68 -1.42 -1.05
N ASP A 76 -2.04 -0.55 -0.27
CA ASP A 76 -1.05 -0.89 0.75
C ASP A 76 -1.59 -1.88 1.79
N ILE A 77 -2.77 -1.60 2.33
CA ILE A 77 -3.44 -2.49 3.28
C ILE A 77 -3.77 -3.83 2.62
N ASN A 78 -4.29 -3.81 1.39
CA ASN A 78 -4.61 -5.04 0.67
C ASN A 78 -3.37 -5.86 0.35
N PHE A 79 -2.25 -5.20 0.01
CA PHE A 79 -0.95 -5.83 -0.16
C PHE A 79 -0.50 -6.54 1.12
N LEU A 80 -0.45 -5.83 2.25
CA LEU A 80 -0.06 -6.42 3.54
C LEU A 80 -0.93 -7.60 3.94
N LYS A 81 -2.26 -7.49 3.80
CA LYS A 81 -3.19 -8.60 4.07
C LYS A 81 -2.94 -9.77 3.13
N ASN A 82 -2.75 -9.53 1.84
CA ASN A 82 -2.51 -10.59 0.87
C ASN A 82 -1.19 -11.34 1.14
N GLU A 83 -0.11 -10.62 1.44
CA GLU A 83 1.19 -11.23 1.77
C GLU A 83 1.15 -11.94 3.13
N GLY A 84 0.51 -11.33 4.15
CA GLY A 84 0.29 -12.00 5.43
C GLY A 84 -0.49 -13.30 5.27
N LYS A 85 -1.46 -13.35 4.37
CA LYS A 85 -2.23 -14.56 4.10
C LYS A 85 -1.37 -15.67 3.49
N LYS A 86 -0.44 -15.35 2.59
CA LYS A 86 0.51 -16.32 2.02
C LYS A 86 1.40 -16.93 3.10
N LEU A 87 1.76 -16.13 4.12
CA LEU A 87 2.54 -16.58 5.27
C LEU A 87 1.69 -17.29 6.33
N ASN A 88 0.39 -17.51 6.09
CA ASN A 88 -0.57 -18.08 7.04
C ASN A 88 -0.74 -17.27 8.34
N ALA A 89 -0.43 -15.97 8.29
CA ALA A 89 -0.66 -15.05 9.40
C ALA A 89 -2.15 -14.74 9.60
N ASN A 90 -2.49 -14.35 10.83
CA ASN A 90 -3.76 -13.70 11.17
C ASN A 90 -3.57 -12.26 11.65
N VAL A 91 -2.32 -11.85 11.90
CA VAL A 91 -1.95 -10.50 12.33
C VAL A 91 -0.75 -10.04 11.52
N VAL A 92 -0.78 -8.81 11.03
CA VAL A 92 0.38 -8.14 10.41
C VAL A 92 0.61 -6.83 11.14
N VAL A 93 1.81 -6.67 11.69
CA VAL A 93 2.24 -5.43 12.33
C VAL A 93 2.85 -4.55 11.26
N PHE A 94 2.28 -3.37 11.06
CA PHE A 94 2.83 -2.34 10.21
C PHE A 94 4.13 -1.82 10.82
N GLU A 95 5.23 -1.85 10.09
CA GLU A 95 6.53 -1.36 10.58
C GLU A 95 6.89 0.00 10.01
N LYS A 96 6.65 0.20 8.72
CA LYS A 96 7.20 1.37 8.04
C LYS A 96 6.40 1.75 6.82
N HIS A 97 6.15 3.05 6.74
CA HIS A 97 5.73 3.74 5.54
C HIS A 97 6.85 4.66 5.09
N GLN A 98 7.28 4.58 3.83
CA GLN A 98 8.17 5.59 3.26
C GLN A 98 7.68 6.02 1.89
N ASN A 99 7.51 7.33 1.76
CA ASN A 99 7.29 7.97 0.48
C ASN A 99 8.50 8.82 0.12
N LEU A 100 9.23 8.42 -0.92
CA LEU A 100 10.39 9.15 -1.41
C LEU A 100 10.04 9.79 -2.74
N VAL A 101 10.05 11.12 -2.79
CA VAL A 101 9.79 11.88 -4.02
C VAL A 101 11.12 12.27 -4.65
N LYS A 102 11.43 11.71 -5.82
CA LYS A 102 12.55 12.14 -6.67
C LYS A 102 12.06 13.14 -7.70
N ARG A 103 12.62 14.34 -7.67
CA ARG A 103 12.33 15.39 -8.66
C ARG A 103 13.37 15.35 -9.78
N TYR A 104 12.91 15.13 -11.00
CA TYR A 104 13.73 15.19 -12.21
C TYR A 104 13.47 16.51 -12.92
N GLN A 105 14.48 17.38 -12.96
CA GLN A 105 14.42 18.65 -13.68
C GLN A 105 14.58 18.38 -15.17
N LEU A 106 13.60 18.80 -15.98
CA LEU A 106 13.70 18.77 -17.45
C LEU A 106 14.44 20.02 -17.92
N TRP A 107 14.67 20.13 -19.24
CA TRP A 107 15.48 21.18 -19.89
C TRP A 107 15.01 22.65 -19.66
N SER A 108 13.98 22.88 -18.84
CA SER A 108 13.51 24.20 -18.44
C SER A 108 13.20 24.22 -16.94
N PRO A 109 13.55 25.28 -16.18
CA PRO A 109 13.34 25.36 -14.72
C PRO A 109 11.87 25.15 -14.29
N SER A 110 10.92 25.48 -15.16
CA SER A 110 9.49 25.33 -14.91
C SER A 110 8.94 23.93 -15.22
N ARG A 111 9.75 23.05 -15.84
CA ARG A 111 9.35 21.68 -16.17
C ARG A 111 10.12 20.70 -15.27
N HIS A 112 9.43 20.13 -14.29
CA HIS A 112 9.95 19.05 -13.46
C HIS A 112 9.02 17.84 -13.52
N THR A 113 9.55 16.63 -13.44
CA THR A 113 8.77 15.40 -13.26
C THR A 113 9.11 14.82 -11.90
N ASP A 114 8.11 14.64 -11.05
CA ASP A 114 8.29 14.01 -9.76
C ASP A 114 7.98 12.51 -9.91
N ILE A 115 8.80 11.65 -9.33
CA ILE A 115 8.55 10.20 -9.21
C ILE A 115 8.49 9.86 -7.73
N SER A 116 7.38 9.29 -7.28
CA SER A 116 7.20 8.84 -5.90
C SER A 116 7.51 7.35 -5.83
N ASN A 117 8.56 7.02 -5.06
CA ASN A 117 8.83 5.65 -4.66
C ASN A 117 8.17 5.41 -3.31
N HIS A 118 7.27 4.44 -3.31
CA HIS A 118 6.47 4.04 -2.19
C HIS A 118 7.03 2.74 -1.62
N THR A 119 7.40 2.72 -0.34
CA THR A 119 7.86 1.50 0.33
C THR A 119 7.03 1.25 1.56
N ILE A 120 6.49 0.04 1.66
CA ILE A 120 5.71 -0.43 2.79
C ILE A 120 6.37 -1.68 3.36
N GLU A 121 6.50 -1.72 4.69
CA GLU A 121 7.09 -2.83 5.42
C GLU A 121 6.18 -3.23 6.59
N GLY A 122 6.10 -4.54 6.83
CA GLY A 122 5.36 -5.10 7.95
C GLY A 122 5.90 -6.46 8.36
N SER A 123 5.53 -6.90 9.56
CA SER A 123 5.90 -8.20 10.12
C SER A 123 4.67 -9.07 10.33
N ALA A 124 4.72 -10.31 9.85
CA ALA A 124 3.62 -11.24 9.87
C ALA A 124 3.69 -12.16 11.08
N TYR A 125 2.55 -12.33 11.78
CA TYR A 125 2.45 -13.12 12.99
C TYR A 125 1.26 -14.08 12.96
N ARG A 126 1.43 -15.22 13.64
CA ARG A 126 0.35 -16.11 14.02
C ARG A 126 0.07 -15.97 15.51
N CYS A 127 -1.04 -15.34 15.85
CA CYS A 127 -1.48 -15.15 17.23
C CYS A 127 -2.55 -16.20 17.63
N PRO A 128 -2.53 -16.70 18.87
CA PRO A 128 -3.60 -17.53 19.42
C PRO A 128 -4.96 -16.80 19.43
N SER A 129 -6.06 -17.54 19.28
CA SER A 129 -7.41 -16.93 19.22
C SER A 129 -7.80 -16.17 20.48
N GLN A 130 -7.22 -16.54 21.63
CA GLN A 130 -7.52 -15.97 22.95
C GLN A 130 -7.13 -14.48 23.05
N ILE A 131 -6.11 -14.05 22.31
CA ILE A 131 -5.61 -12.67 22.34
C ILE A 131 -6.12 -11.82 21.16
N MET A 132 -6.85 -12.44 20.22
CA MET A 132 -7.34 -11.75 19.03
C MET A 132 -8.39 -10.68 19.33
N SER A 133 -9.17 -10.84 20.41
CA SER A 133 -10.15 -9.83 20.83
C SER A 133 -9.48 -8.54 21.27
N SER A 134 -8.39 -8.64 22.04
CA SER A 134 -7.59 -7.50 22.50
C SER A 134 -6.91 -6.82 21.32
N ILE A 135 -6.31 -7.60 20.41
CA ILE A 135 -5.64 -7.10 19.21
C ILE A 135 -6.59 -6.29 18.30
N LYS A 136 -7.83 -6.76 18.10
CA LYS A 136 -8.81 -6.03 17.28
C LYS A 136 -9.22 -4.68 17.86
N GLN A 137 -9.07 -4.47 19.17
CA GLN A 137 -9.38 -3.20 19.81
C GLN A 137 -8.35 -2.10 19.46
N PHE A 138 -7.13 -2.49 19.11
CA PHE A 138 -6.04 -1.59 18.70
C PHE A 138 -6.05 -1.21 17.21
N ASP A 139 -6.88 -1.86 16.38
CA ASP A 139 -7.07 -1.56 14.94
C ASP A 139 -7.67 -0.14 14.71
N ILE A 140 -8.09 0.55 15.79
CA ILE A 140 -8.79 1.84 15.74
C ILE A 140 -7.81 3.03 15.64
N LEU A 141 -6.52 2.86 15.92
CA LEU A 141 -5.53 3.94 15.87
C LEU A 141 -4.88 4.05 14.48
N LYS A 142 -5.67 4.49 13.49
CA LYS A 142 -5.26 4.60 12.09
C LYS A 142 -4.57 5.92 11.73
N ASP A 143 -4.76 6.98 12.53
CA ASP A 143 -4.70 8.36 12.03
C ASP A 143 -3.31 8.99 11.82
N SER A 144 -2.20 8.32 12.15
CA SER A 144 -0.86 8.98 12.13
C SER A 144 0.21 8.33 11.22
N VAL A 145 0.00 7.11 10.73
CA VAL A 145 1.10 6.31 10.13
C VAL A 145 1.48 6.74 8.71
N TYR A 146 0.60 7.43 8.00
CA TYR A 146 0.84 7.92 6.64
C TYR A 146 1.42 9.35 6.59
N GLU A 147 1.91 9.90 7.71
CA GLU A 147 2.59 11.21 7.69
C GLU A 147 3.93 11.13 6.94
N LYS A 148 4.08 12.04 5.97
CA LYS A 148 5.05 11.96 4.87
C LYS A 148 6.32 12.75 5.19
N PRO A 149 7.47 12.12 5.53
CA PRO A 149 8.74 12.80 5.36
C PRO A 149 9.05 12.89 3.86
N ILE A 150 8.79 14.05 3.24
CA ILE A 150 9.19 14.31 1.86
C ILE A 150 10.71 14.50 1.84
N VAL A 151 11.44 13.45 1.48
CA VAL A 151 12.88 13.55 1.24
C VAL A 151 13.10 13.96 -0.21
N ILE A 152 13.29 15.27 -0.44
CA ILE A 152 13.65 15.81 -1.74
C ILE A 152 15.14 15.52 -1.97
N LYS A 153 15.45 14.57 -2.86
CA LYS A 153 16.80 14.47 -3.44
C LYS A 153 16.86 15.33 -4.70
N GLY A 154 17.57 16.45 -4.61
CA GLY A 154 18.08 17.15 -5.78
C GLY A 154 19.17 16.31 -6.47
N ASN A 155 19.48 16.63 -7.72
CA ASN A 155 20.69 16.13 -8.38
C ASN A 155 21.94 16.54 -7.61
#